data_AF-A0A7X3TW56-F1
#
_entry.id   AF-A0A7X3TW56-F1
#
_cell.length_a   1.000
_cell.length_b   1.000
_cell.length_c   1.000
_cell.angle_alpha   90.00
_cell.angle_beta   90.00
_cell.angle_gamma   90.00
#
_symmetry.space_group_name_H-M   'P 1'
#
loop_
_entity.id
_entity.type
_entity.pdbx_description
1 polymer ?
#
loop_
_entity_poly.entity_id
_entity_poly.type
_entity_poly.pdbx_seq_one_letter_code
_entity_poly.pdbx_strand_id
1 'polypeptide(L)'
;EELGAGRPGLLRKDFLIDEYQLLEARAHGADAVLLIVACLDDEALERLLACSRELGMEAMVEVNSAEEMERAGAVGARLVGINNRDLRSFNVDLGTTDRLAGGAPETALLAALSGISTREDVARFEEVGAKAVLVGEALMRADDPAAMIAELRGR
;
A
#
# COMPACT_ATOMS: atom_id res chain seq x y z
N GLU A 1 -4.35 -4.38 25.75
CA GLU A 1 -5.71 -4.95 25.68
C GLU A 1 -6.82 -3.95 25.32
N GLU A 2 -6.54 -2.65 25.08
CA GLU A 2 -7.59 -1.61 25.11
C GLU A 2 -8.48 -1.41 23.87
N LEU A 3 -8.15 -1.94 22.69
CA LEU A 3 -8.95 -1.67 21.47
C LEU A 3 -9.86 -2.82 21.03
N GLY A 4 -9.73 -4.01 21.63
CA GLY A 4 -10.58 -5.18 21.33
C GLY A 4 -10.79 -5.44 19.83
N ALA A 5 -12.03 -5.77 19.44
CA ALA A 5 -12.42 -5.97 18.05
C ALA A 5 -12.56 -4.66 17.22
N GLY A 6 -12.39 -3.49 17.84
CA GLY A 6 -12.54 -2.17 17.21
C GLY A 6 -11.23 -1.48 16.85
N ARG A 7 -10.08 -2.18 16.95
CA ARG A 7 -8.77 -1.61 16.61
C ARG A 7 -8.64 -1.31 15.12
N PRO A 8 -7.84 -0.31 14.71
CA PRO A 8 -7.47 -0.15 13.31
C PRO A 8 -6.75 -1.39 12.77
N GLY A 9 -6.86 -1.61 11.46
CA GLY A 9 -6.05 -2.60 10.76
C GLY A 9 -4.56 -2.26 10.81
N LEU A 10 -3.72 -3.26 10.98
CA LEU A 10 -2.27 -3.12 11.06
C LEU A 10 -1.62 -3.69 9.80
N LEU A 11 -0.96 -2.81 9.04
CA LEU A 11 -0.12 -3.17 7.92
C LEU A 11 1.32 -3.37 8.41
N ARG A 12 1.88 -4.59 8.27
CA ARG A 12 3.33 -4.78 8.39
C ARG A 12 4.00 -4.27 7.12
N LYS A 13 4.64 -3.10 7.21
CA LYS A 13 5.43 -2.52 6.12
C LYS A 13 6.89 -2.93 6.25
N ASP A 14 7.33 -3.88 5.43
CA ASP A 14 8.69 -4.44 5.43
C ASP A 14 9.01 -5.02 4.04
N PHE A 15 10.27 -5.40 3.79
CA PHE A 15 10.68 -6.12 2.58
C PHE A 15 10.50 -7.63 2.78
N LEU A 16 9.32 -8.13 2.43
CA LEU A 16 9.00 -9.56 2.57
C LEU A 16 9.47 -10.34 1.34
N ILE A 17 10.35 -11.31 1.56
CA ILE A 17 10.93 -12.19 0.54
C ILE A 17 10.76 -13.68 0.88
N ASP A 18 10.29 -14.00 2.09
CA ASP A 18 10.13 -15.36 2.60
C ASP A 18 8.82 -15.53 3.40
N GLU A 19 8.21 -16.71 3.34
CA GLU A 19 6.97 -17.06 4.06
C GLU A 19 7.14 -17.01 5.57
N TYR A 20 8.36 -17.25 6.08
CA TYR A 20 8.69 -17.07 7.49
C TYR A 20 8.31 -15.66 7.98
N GLN A 21 8.55 -14.62 7.15
CA GLN A 21 8.22 -13.26 7.53
C GLN A 21 6.70 -13.01 7.54
N LEU A 22 5.91 -13.78 6.77
CA LEU A 22 4.45 -13.73 6.84
C LEU A 22 3.92 -14.36 8.14
N LEU A 23 4.49 -15.50 8.53
CA LEU A 23 4.20 -16.14 9.82
C LEU A 23 4.54 -15.22 10.99
N GLU A 24 5.73 -14.60 10.94
CA GLU A 24 6.14 -13.59 11.92
C GLU A 24 5.18 -12.40 11.92
N ALA A 25 4.78 -11.88 10.76
CA ALA A 25 3.82 -10.78 10.66
C ALA A 25 2.51 -11.13 11.37
N ARG A 26 1.98 -12.32 11.09
CA ARG A 26 0.72 -12.77 11.68
C ARG A 26 0.84 -13.02 13.17
N ALA A 27 1.93 -13.62 13.62
CA ALA A 27 2.22 -13.84 15.04
C ALA A 27 2.30 -12.53 15.84
N HIS A 28 2.75 -11.45 15.20
CA HIS A 28 2.79 -10.10 15.76
C HIS A 28 1.51 -9.28 15.54
N GLY A 29 0.45 -9.88 14.99
CA GLY A 29 -0.88 -9.26 14.91
C GLY A 29 -1.14 -8.41 13.66
N ALA A 30 -0.34 -8.57 12.60
CA ALA A 30 -0.64 -7.92 11.32
C ALA A 30 -1.96 -8.43 10.73
N ASP A 31 -2.72 -7.51 10.13
CA ASP A 31 -3.93 -7.79 9.34
C ASP A 31 -3.67 -7.70 7.84
N ALA A 32 -2.62 -6.97 7.48
CA ALA A 32 -2.14 -6.85 6.11
C ALA A 32 -0.61 -6.80 6.08
N VAL A 33 -0.06 -7.13 4.92
CA VAL A 33 1.39 -7.10 4.67
C VAL A 33 1.70 -6.34 3.38
N LEU A 34 2.95 -5.88 3.24
CA LEU A 34 3.42 -5.28 2.00
C LEU A 34 4.17 -6.32 1.15
N LEU A 35 3.80 -6.46 -0.12
CA LEU A 35 4.58 -7.18 -1.13
C LEU A 35 5.01 -6.19 -2.20
N ILE A 36 6.32 -6.06 -2.44
CA ILE A 36 6.86 -5.06 -3.36
C ILE A 36 7.26 -5.77 -4.65
N VAL A 37 6.57 -5.45 -5.75
CA VAL A 37 6.77 -6.16 -7.04
C VAL A 37 8.19 -5.99 -7.57
N ALA A 38 8.82 -4.84 -7.33
CA ALA A 38 10.21 -4.59 -7.69
C ALA A 38 11.24 -5.47 -6.93
N CYS A 39 10.85 -6.10 -5.83
CA CYS A 39 11.71 -6.94 -4.98
C CYS A 39 11.46 -8.44 -5.15
N LEU A 40 10.43 -8.82 -5.91
CA LEU A 40 9.98 -10.20 -6.04
C LEU A 40 9.91 -10.59 -7.50
N ASP A 41 10.31 -11.82 -7.83
CA ASP A 41 9.95 -12.44 -9.10
C ASP A 41 8.49 -12.93 -9.07
N ASP A 42 7.97 -13.41 -10.20
CA ASP A 42 6.56 -13.79 -10.33
C ASP A 42 6.20 -14.97 -9.44
N GLU A 43 7.10 -15.95 -9.32
CA GLU A 43 6.88 -17.14 -8.49
C GLU A 43 6.81 -16.75 -7.01
N ALA A 44 7.73 -15.91 -6.52
CA ALA A 44 7.73 -15.44 -5.15
C ALA A 44 6.52 -14.54 -4.87
N LEU A 45 6.16 -13.65 -5.80
CA LEU A 45 4.99 -12.78 -5.65
C LEU A 45 3.70 -13.60 -5.52
N GLU A 46 3.48 -14.57 -6.40
CA GLU A 46 2.30 -15.45 -6.36
C GLU A 46 2.26 -16.27 -5.08
N ARG A 47 3.39 -16.91 -4.71
CA ARG A 47 3.51 -17.73 -3.51
C ARG A 47 3.23 -16.92 -2.23
N LEU A 48 3.88 -15.77 -2.07
CA LEU A 48 3.72 -14.94 -0.86
C LEU A 48 2.33 -14.32 -0.78
N LEU A 49 1.73 -13.95 -1.91
CA LEU A 49 0.34 -13.47 -1.94
C LEU A 49 -0.63 -14.58 -1.50
N ALA A 50 -0.48 -15.80 -2.02
CA ALA A 50 -1.30 -16.94 -1.61
C ALA A 50 -1.13 -17.25 -0.11
N CYS A 51 0.11 -17.35 0.36
CA CYS A 51 0.43 -17.59 1.77
C CYS A 51 -0.17 -16.51 2.70
N SER A 52 -0.10 -15.23 2.31
CA SER A 52 -0.71 -14.15 3.10
C SER A 52 -2.21 -14.36 3.33
N ARG A 53 -2.93 -14.82 2.28
CA ARG A 53 -4.38 -15.10 2.31
C ARG A 53 -4.71 -16.34 3.13
N GLU A 54 -3.90 -17.39 3.05
CA GLU A 54 -4.05 -18.58 3.90
C GLU A 54 -3.90 -18.25 5.39
N LEU A 55 -3.04 -17.28 5.72
CA LEU A 55 -2.87 -16.76 7.09
C LEU A 55 -3.97 -15.78 7.52
N GLY A 56 -4.96 -15.51 6.65
CA GLY A 56 -6.07 -14.61 6.92
C GLY A 56 -5.70 -13.12 6.85
N MET A 57 -4.63 -12.78 6.14
CA MET A 57 -4.22 -11.41 5.82
C MET A 57 -4.45 -11.11 4.33
N GLU A 58 -4.57 -9.85 3.95
CA GLU A 58 -4.45 -9.45 2.54
C GLU A 58 -3.11 -8.71 2.34
N ALA A 59 -2.47 -8.92 1.20
CA ALA A 59 -1.27 -8.17 0.85
C ALA A 59 -1.64 -6.89 0.07
N MET A 60 -1.05 -5.77 0.46
CA MET A 60 -0.94 -4.62 -0.44
C MET A 60 0.21 -4.89 -1.39
N VAL A 61 -0.10 -5.04 -2.67
CA VAL A 61 0.90 -5.24 -3.73
C VAL A 61 1.36 -3.88 -4.22
N GLU A 62 2.59 -3.50 -3.89
CA GLU A 62 3.19 -2.21 -4.19
C GLU A 62 3.86 -2.21 -5.57
N VAL A 63 3.51 -1.21 -6.38
CA VAL A 63 3.99 -1.03 -7.76
C VAL A 63 4.45 0.42 -7.98
N ASN A 64 5.40 0.60 -8.91
CA ASN A 64 5.90 1.91 -9.34
C ASN A 64 5.96 2.05 -10.87
N SER A 65 5.65 0.99 -11.64
CA SER A 65 5.65 1.02 -13.10
C SER A 65 4.47 0.25 -13.71
N ALA A 66 4.24 0.43 -15.03
CA ALA A 66 3.17 -0.27 -15.74
C ALA A 66 3.43 -1.79 -15.81
N GLU A 67 4.69 -2.20 -15.99
CA GLU A 67 5.08 -3.62 -15.95
C GLU A 67 4.77 -4.24 -14.58
N GLU A 68 5.09 -3.54 -13.50
CA GLU A 68 4.77 -4.01 -12.15
C GLU A 68 3.25 -4.07 -11.90
N MET A 69 2.48 -3.14 -12.47
CA MET A 69 1.02 -3.16 -12.42
C MET A 69 0.43 -4.38 -13.14
N GLU A 70 0.95 -4.72 -14.33
CA GLU A 70 0.55 -5.92 -15.07
C GLU A 70 0.81 -7.20 -14.25
N ARG A 71 1.99 -7.29 -13.64
CA ARG A 71 2.36 -8.41 -12.76
C ARG A 71 1.43 -8.50 -11.54
N ALA A 72 1.13 -7.37 -10.90
CA ALA A 72 0.17 -7.30 -9.79
C ALA A 72 -1.24 -7.78 -10.21
N GLY A 73 -1.68 -7.43 -11.41
CA GLY A 73 -2.92 -7.91 -11.99
C GLY A 73 -2.92 -9.42 -12.26
N ALA A 74 -1.81 -9.94 -12.81
CA ALA A 74 -1.66 -11.35 -13.16
C ALA A 74 -1.79 -12.29 -11.94
N VAL A 75 -1.24 -11.88 -10.78
CA VAL A 75 -1.36 -12.64 -9.51
C VAL A 75 -2.69 -12.42 -8.78
N GLY A 76 -3.59 -11.59 -9.34
CA GLY A 76 -4.90 -11.31 -8.76
C GLY A 76 -4.82 -10.49 -7.48
N ALA A 77 -3.98 -9.45 -7.45
CA ALA A 77 -3.94 -8.49 -6.35
C ALA A 77 -5.30 -7.81 -6.16
N ARG A 78 -5.79 -7.77 -4.91
CA ARG A 78 -7.06 -7.10 -4.54
C ARG A 78 -6.84 -5.73 -3.90
N LEU A 79 -5.62 -5.46 -3.47
CA LEU A 79 -5.17 -4.19 -2.93
C LEU A 79 -3.86 -3.84 -3.61
N VAL A 80 -3.88 -2.78 -4.43
CA VAL A 80 -2.71 -2.31 -5.15
C VAL A 80 -2.30 -0.95 -4.62
N GLY A 81 -1.04 -0.84 -4.22
CA GLY A 81 -0.44 0.41 -3.79
C GLY A 81 0.47 0.99 -4.86
N ILE A 82 0.12 2.15 -5.43
CA ILE A 82 1.03 2.87 -6.32
C ILE A 82 1.96 3.74 -5.48
N ASN A 83 3.25 3.41 -5.50
CA ASN A 83 4.27 4.18 -4.80
C ASN A 83 4.79 5.31 -5.69
N ASN A 84 4.55 6.56 -5.32
CA ASN A 84 5.08 7.72 -6.03
C ASN A 84 6.59 7.92 -5.83
N ARG A 85 7.23 7.16 -4.92
CA ARG A 85 8.68 7.16 -4.71
C ARG A 85 9.32 5.97 -5.43
N ASP A 86 10.23 6.27 -6.33
CA ASP A 86 11.09 5.25 -6.95
C ASP A 86 12.12 4.74 -5.92
N LEU A 87 12.18 3.43 -5.69
CA LEU A 87 13.11 2.81 -4.73
C LEU A 87 14.57 2.80 -5.19
N ARG A 88 14.85 3.05 -6.49
CA ARG A 88 16.20 3.12 -7.06
C ARG A 88 16.77 4.53 -6.98
N SER A 89 15.97 5.54 -7.32
CA SER A 89 16.40 6.95 -7.35
C SER A 89 16.00 7.77 -6.12
N PHE A 90 15.07 7.27 -5.31
CA PHE A 90 14.43 7.95 -4.18
C PHE A 90 13.65 9.22 -4.54
N ASN A 91 13.51 9.52 -5.83
CA ASN A 91 12.72 10.64 -6.32
C ASN A 91 11.23 10.37 -6.12
N VAL A 92 10.50 11.43 -5.76
CA VAL A 92 9.05 11.39 -5.59
C VAL A 92 8.40 12.12 -6.76
N ASP A 93 7.54 11.42 -7.49
CA ASP A 93 6.71 11.97 -8.56
C ASP A 93 5.25 11.58 -8.34
N LEU A 94 4.44 12.56 -7.88
CA LEU A 94 3.00 12.37 -7.66
C LEU A 94 2.25 12.03 -8.96
N GLY A 95 2.79 12.35 -10.13
CA GLY A 95 2.24 11.95 -11.42
C GLY A 95 2.34 10.46 -11.69
N THR A 96 3.06 9.68 -10.88
CA THR A 96 3.15 8.23 -11.02
C THR A 96 1.78 7.57 -10.82
N THR A 97 1.05 7.97 -9.78
CA THR A 97 -0.31 7.46 -9.54
C THR A 97 -1.23 7.77 -10.71
N ASP A 98 -1.22 8.99 -11.24
CA ASP A 98 -2.07 9.38 -12.37
C ASP A 98 -1.82 8.53 -13.62
N ARG A 99 -0.56 8.21 -13.90
CA ARG A 99 -0.17 7.40 -15.06
C ARG A 99 -0.54 5.92 -14.91
N LEU A 100 -0.50 5.38 -13.69
CA LEU A 100 -0.67 3.95 -13.45
C LEU A 100 -2.10 3.55 -13.03
N ALA A 101 -2.89 4.48 -12.49
CA ALA A 101 -4.22 4.18 -11.96
C ALA A 101 -5.14 3.47 -12.97
N GLY A 102 -5.08 3.87 -14.25
CA GLY A 102 -5.89 3.27 -15.31
C GLY A 102 -5.51 1.82 -15.69
N GLY A 103 -4.35 1.34 -15.25
CA GLY A 103 -3.91 -0.05 -15.45
C GLY A 103 -4.24 -0.98 -14.29
N ALA A 104 -4.79 -0.46 -13.18
CA ALA A 104 -5.15 -1.28 -12.03
C ALA A 104 -6.30 -2.25 -12.37
N PRO A 105 -6.30 -3.47 -11.82
CA PRO A 105 -7.43 -4.39 -11.98
C PRO A 105 -8.73 -3.74 -11.49
N GLU A 106 -9.82 -3.86 -12.25
CA GLU A 106 -11.11 -3.21 -11.90
C GLU A 106 -11.65 -3.60 -10.51
N THR A 107 -11.29 -4.80 -10.04
CA THR A 107 -11.71 -5.33 -8.74
C THR A 107 -10.76 -4.97 -7.60
N ALA A 108 -9.62 -4.37 -7.90
CA ALA A 108 -8.62 -4.00 -6.90
C ALA A 108 -8.95 -2.65 -6.27
N LEU A 109 -8.78 -2.57 -4.95
CA LEU A 109 -8.73 -1.28 -4.26
C LEU A 109 -7.38 -0.63 -4.56
N LEU A 110 -7.42 0.59 -5.09
CA LEU A 110 -6.22 1.36 -5.37
C LEU A 110 -5.86 2.27 -4.19
N ALA A 111 -4.60 2.24 -3.78
CA ALA A 111 -4.03 3.14 -2.79
C ALA A 111 -2.87 3.96 -3.40
N ALA A 112 -2.79 5.24 -3.06
CA ALA A 112 -1.64 6.09 -3.41
C ALA A 112 -0.66 6.20 -2.24
N LEU A 113 0.64 6.07 -2.50
CA LEU A 113 1.67 6.06 -1.47
C LEU A 113 2.77 7.08 -1.79
N SER A 114 3.40 7.57 -0.73
CA SER A 114 4.52 8.52 -0.77
C SER A 114 4.16 9.91 -1.31
N GLY A 115 4.81 10.93 -0.75
CA GLY A 115 4.70 12.32 -1.22
C GLY A 115 3.40 13.05 -0.85
N ILE A 116 2.48 12.41 -0.14
CA ILE A 116 1.21 13.00 0.29
C ILE A 116 1.43 13.84 1.55
N SER A 117 0.97 15.09 1.52
CA SER A 117 1.11 16.02 2.65
C SER A 117 -0.08 16.94 2.85
N THR A 118 -0.93 17.11 1.85
CA THR A 118 -2.05 18.06 1.87
C THR A 118 -3.35 17.38 1.45
N ARG A 119 -4.48 18.01 1.78
CA ARG A 119 -5.79 17.56 1.27
C ARG A 119 -5.89 17.64 -0.26
N GLU A 120 -5.17 18.58 -0.89
CA GLU A 120 -5.11 18.71 -2.35
C GLU A 120 -4.46 17.48 -2.99
N ASP A 121 -3.36 16.97 -2.40
CA ASP A 121 -2.73 15.72 -2.84
C ASP A 121 -3.71 14.54 -2.79
N VAL A 122 -4.51 14.44 -1.71
CA VAL A 122 -5.52 13.39 -1.56
C VAL A 122 -6.62 13.53 -2.60
N ALA A 123 -7.13 14.75 -2.81
CA ALA A 123 -8.19 15.02 -3.78
C ALA A 123 -7.77 14.65 -5.21
N ARG A 124 -6.52 14.95 -5.60
CA ARG A 124 -5.95 14.51 -6.88
C ARG A 124 -6.02 12.99 -7.05
N PHE A 125 -5.68 12.23 -6.01
CA PHE A 125 -5.71 10.77 -6.10
C PHE A 125 -7.13 10.19 -6.07
N GLU A 126 -8.07 10.85 -5.38
CA GLU A 126 -9.49 10.49 -5.44
C GLU A 126 -10.04 10.61 -6.88
N GLU A 127 -9.64 11.65 -7.63
CA GLU A 127 -10.07 11.87 -9.04
C GLU A 127 -9.65 10.74 -9.98
N VAL A 128 -8.48 10.15 -9.76
CA VAL A 128 -7.97 9.01 -10.55
C VAL A 128 -8.40 7.65 -9.98
N GLY A 129 -9.30 7.64 -8.99
CA GLY A 129 -9.96 6.44 -8.49
C GLY A 129 -9.32 5.78 -7.27
N ALA A 130 -8.26 6.36 -6.70
CA ALA A 130 -7.69 5.87 -5.45
C ALA A 130 -8.73 5.93 -4.33
N LYS A 131 -8.79 4.87 -3.52
CA LYS A 131 -9.71 4.73 -2.38
C LYS A 131 -9.01 4.82 -1.04
N ALA A 132 -7.68 4.84 -1.05
CA ALA A 132 -6.86 4.98 0.14
C ALA A 132 -5.58 5.77 -0.17
N VAL A 133 -5.00 6.36 0.86
CA VAL A 133 -3.67 6.97 0.83
C VAL A 133 -2.84 6.44 1.99
N LEU A 134 -1.55 6.23 1.78
CA LEU A 134 -0.60 5.90 2.84
C LEU A 134 0.32 7.09 3.10
N VAL A 135 0.12 7.72 4.26
CA VAL A 135 0.85 8.91 4.69
C VAL A 135 1.76 8.54 5.86
N GLY A 136 3.05 8.86 5.75
CA GLY A 136 4.04 8.54 6.77
C GLY A 136 4.75 9.80 7.26
N GLU A 137 5.76 10.25 6.51
CA GLU A 137 6.64 11.37 6.88
C GLU A 137 5.89 12.63 7.31
N ALA A 138 4.84 13.02 6.59
CA ALA A 138 4.07 14.22 6.90
C ALA A 138 3.36 14.10 8.26
N LEU A 139 2.75 12.95 8.56
CA LEU A 139 2.12 12.68 9.86
C LEU A 139 3.14 12.62 11.00
N MET A 140 4.34 12.08 10.74
CA MET A 140 5.41 11.99 11.76
C MET A 140 6.02 13.35 12.10
N ARG A 141 5.88 14.35 11.23
CA ARG A 141 6.36 15.72 11.43
C ARG A 141 5.29 16.68 11.91
N ALA A 142 4.02 16.28 11.91
CA ALA A 142 2.93 17.13 12.33
C ALA A 142 2.96 17.37 13.83
N ASP A 143 2.75 18.61 14.25
CA ASP A 143 2.60 18.96 15.68
C ASP A 143 1.34 18.30 16.28
N ASP A 144 0.27 18.19 15.48
CA ASP A 144 -0.97 17.47 15.81
C ASP A 144 -1.33 16.48 14.69
N PRO A 145 -0.91 15.21 14.79
CA PRO A 145 -1.24 14.19 13.80
C PRO A 145 -2.74 13.92 13.67
N ALA A 146 -3.53 14.10 14.74
CA ALA A 146 -4.97 13.87 14.69
C ALA A 146 -5.68 14.94 13.87
N ALA A 147 -5.28 16.21 14.04
CA ALA A 147 -5.77 17.31 13.21
C ALA A 147 -5.40 17.12 11.74
N MET A 148 -4.16 16.71 11.45
CA MET A 148 -3.73 16.43 10.07
C MET A 148 -4.53 15.29 9.44
N ILE A 149 -4.80 14.21 10.18
CA ILE A 149 -5.66 13.12 9.69
C ILE A 149 -7.08 13.64 9.37
N ALA A 150 -7.63 14.53 10.18
CA ALA A 150 -8.95 15.13 9.91
C ALA A 150 -8.92 15.97 8.62
N GLU A 151 -7.92 16.83 8.47
CA GLU A 151 -7.72 17.67 7.28
C GLU A 151 -7.59 16.82 6.00
N LEU A 152 -6.72 15.80 6.01
CA LEU A 152 -6.51 14.90 4.87
C LEU A 152 -7.80 14.16 4.49
N ARG A 153 -8.67 13.86 5.46
CA ARG A 153 -10.00 13.26 5.25
C ARG A 153 -11.08 14.25 4.82
N GLY A 154 -10.77 15.55 4.75
CA GLY A 154 -11.72 16.62 4.44
C GLY A 154 -12.75 16.87 5.55
N ARG A 155 -12.35 16.71 6.81
CA ARG A 155 -13.21 16.90 8.00
C ARG A 155 -12.78 18.11 8.84
#